data_AF-A0A2G5VGN9-F1
#
_entry.id   AF-A0A2G5VGN9-F1
#
_cell.length_a   1.000
_cell.length_b   1.000
_cell.length_c   1.000
_cell.angle_alpha   90.00
_cell.angle_beta   90.00
_cell.angle_gamma   90.00
#
_symmetry.space_group_name_H-M   'P 1'
#
loop_
_entity.id
_entity.type
_entity.pdbx_description
1 polymer ?
#
loop_
_entity_poly.entity_id
_entity_poly.type
_entity_poly.pdbx_seq_one_letter_code
_entity_poly.pdbx_strand_id
1 'polypeptide(L)'
;MNKSSQEHSIIHLYKTNYTECVYLLEAWNPNIHVLLIDLEFLKQLNYEICQWDKNKRIQIGVNKTYKKLEYSLDKNHFDVIYYTDDSEKDFLKFDIDGGRMIPRRFEASLSGNIVIPKDPQLFYEFWKRSKLLNCANVEMNRTEFQKPVLNAPTAATLISRLRDELLDNGMFMFLTDGTLLGWYRECTIIPHTTDLDVSVFKENYNPNYKKKVLNNESKYFKLWRSLGKEEDSLELTFIPKIERTPNIDLFIMYDGIEDGNLTHHYVSGVAGDGTKYRFSIPIYDPWCAAELHNHIFWVSCSPEEKLIV
;
A
#
# COMPACT_ATOMS: atom_id res chain seq x y z
N MET A 1 62.13 28.28 5.61
CA MET A 1 61.81 26.87 5.94
C MET A 1 60.47 26.54 5.30
N ASN A 2 60.53 25.91 4.12
CA ASN A 2 59.38 25.35 3.42
C ASN A 2 59.02 24.02 4.07
N LYS A 3 57.74 23.82 4.40
CA LYS A 3 57.15 22.48 4.46
C LYS A 3 55.78 22.53 3.80
N SER A 4 55.74 22.01 2.58
CA SER A 4 54.54 21.49 1.97
C SER A 4 54.14 20.20 2.69
N SER A 5 52.88 20.04 3.03
CA SER A 5 52.29 18.73 3.30
C SER A 5 51.02 18.60 2.46
N GLN A 6 51.13 17.83 1.38
CA GLN A 6 50.03 17.33 0.58
C GLN A 6 49.21 16.36 1.44
N GLU A 7 48.00 16.75 1.83
CA GLU A 7 46.98 15.79 2.25
C GLU A 7 46.39 15.14 1.00
N HIS A 8 46.70 13.85 0.83
CA HIS A 8 46.07 13.00 -0.17
C HIS A 8 44.60 12.79 0.21
N SER A 9 43.70 13.32 -0.61
CA SER A 9 42.29 12.95 -0.59
C SER A 9 42.15 11.54 -1.15
N ILE A 10 41.95 10.56 -0.28
CA ILE A 10 41.49 9.23 -0.67
C ILE A 10 40.00 9.37 -1.01
N ILE A 11 39.71 9.60 -2.28
CA ILE A 11 38.37 9.42 -2.83
C ILE A 11 38.12 7.91 -2.84
N HIS A 12 37.39 7.41 -1.84
CA HIS A 12 36.76 6.10 -1.96
C HIS A 12 35.72 6.17 -3.08
N LEU A 13 36.16 5.81 -4.29
CA LEU A 13 35.28 5.42 -5.39
C LEU A 13 34.52 4.18 -4.93
N TYR A 14 33.30 4.37 -4.42
CA TYR A 14 32.31 3.31 -4.38
C TYR A 14 32.10 2.86 -5.82
N LYS A 15 32.71 1.73 -6.20
CA LYS A 15 32.31 0.99 -7.40
C LYS A 15 30.87 0.54 -7.15
N THR A 16 29.90 1.27 -7.68
CA THR A 16 28.58 0.73 -7.93
C THR A 16 28.78 -0.45 -8.87
N ASN A 17 28.54 -1.67 -8.39
CA ASN A 17 28.57 -2.86 -9.21
C ASN A 17 27.34 -2.78 -10.13
N TYR A 18 27.49 -2.14 -11.30
CA TYR A 18 26.42 -2.05 -12.27
C TYR A 18 26.13 -3.45 -12.81
N THR A 19 24.91 -3.93 -12.63
CA THR A 19 24.46 -5.20 -13.21
C THR A 19 24.30 -5.05 -14.71
N GLU A 20 24.47 -6.14 -15.47
CA GLU A 20 24.31 -6.11 -16.95
C GLU A 20 22.92 -5.60 -17.38
N CYS A 21 21.88 -5.82 -16.57
CA CYS A 21 20.53 -5.33 -16.86
C CYS A 21 20.43 -3.80 -16.75
N VAL A 22 21.19 -3.15 -15.87
CA VAL A 22 21.23 -1.68 -15.81
C VAL A 22 21.85 -1.11 -17.08
N TYR A 23 22.89 -1.74 -17.63
CA TYR A 23 23.46 -1.32 -18.91
C TYR A 23 22.46 -1.46 -20.08
N LEU A 24 21.59 -2.48 -20.05
CA LEU A 24 20.50 -2.58 -21.05
C LEU A 24 19.53 -1.41 -20.94
N LEU A 25 19.13 -1.03 -19.72
CA LEU A 25 18.26 0.12 -19.49
C LEU A 25 18.91 1.43 -19.96
N GLU A 26 20.20 1.62 -19.70
CA GLU A 26 20.97 2.78 -20.18
C GLU A 26 21.09 2.82 -21.70
N ALA A 27 21.20 1.67 -22.36
CA ALA A 27 21.25 1.58 -23.81
C ALA A 27 19.91 1.93 -24.47
N TRP A 28 18.79 1.54 -23.85
CA TRP A 28 17.44 1.82 -24.36
C TRP A 28 16.95 3.23 -24.05
N ASN A 29 17.41 3.80 -22.93
CA ASN A 29 17.17 5.16 -22.42
C ASN A 29 16.18 6.02 -23.25
N PRO A 30 14.88 6.00 -22.93
CA PRO A 30 13.86 6.72 -23.69
C PRO A 30 14.06 8.24 -23.57
N ASN A 31 13.48 9.00 -24.51
CA ASN A 31 13.59 10.47 -24.53
C ASN A 31 12.66 11.18 -23.52
N ILE A 32 11.84 10.42 -22.78
CA ILE A 32 10.91 10.92 -21.77
C ILE A 32 11.06 10.11 -20.49
N HIS A 33 10.66 10.66 -19.35
CA HIS A 33 10.63 9.90 -18.10
C HIS A 33 9.59 8.79 -18.13
N VAL A 34 10.03 7.57 -17.83
CA VAL A 34 9.17 6.38 -17.77
C VAL A 34 9.43 5.63 -16.47
N LEU A 35 8.40 4.96 -15.94
CA LEU A 35 8.50 4.11 -14.76
C LEU A 35 8.68 2.65 -15.17
N LEU A 36 9.69 1.97 -14.68
CA LEU A 36 9.81 0.53 -14.88
C LEU A 36 8.77 -0.20 -14.02
N ILE A 37 7.87 -0.94 -14.67
CA ILE A 37 6.78 -1.68 -14.01
C ILE A 37 6.82 -3.19 -14.30
N ASP A 38 7.74 -3.65 -15.14
CA ASP A 38 7.94 -5.06 -15.43
C ASP A 38 8.51 -5.81 -14.22
N LEU A 39 7.64 -6.55 -13.52
CA LEU A 39 8.01 -7.27 -12.31
C LEU A 39 9.03 -8.39 -12.55
N GLU A 40 9.05 -8.99 -13.74
CA GLU A 40 10.04 -10.00 -14.08
C GLU A 40 11.41 -9.36 -14.28
N PHE A 41 11.47 -8.24 -15.01
CA PHE A 41 12.70 -7.49 -15.20
C PHE A 41 13.23 -6.89 -13.89
N LEU A 42 12.36 -6.34 -13.04
CA LEU A 42 12.75 -5.81 -11.73
C LEU A 42 13.43 -6.87 -10.85
N LYS A 43 12.98 -8.13 -10.92
CA LYS A 43 13.65 -9.24 -10.23
C LYS A 43 15.04 -9.51 -10.79
N GLN A 44 15.25 -9.34 -12.11
CA GLN A 44 16.56 -9.54 -12.74
C GLN A 44 17.60 -8.52 -12.27
N LEU A 45 17.19 -7.32 -11.87
CA LEU A 45 18.11 -6.28 -11.36
C LEU A 45 18.85 -6.69 -10.08
N ASN A 46 18.33 -7.67 -9.33
CA ASN A 46 18.95 -8.18 -8.11
C ASN A 46 20.06 -9.21 -8.38
N TYR A 47 20.26 -9.63 -9.63
CA TYR A 47 21.29 -10.60 -10.01
C TYR A 47 22.47 -9.91 -10.71
N GLU A 48 23.68 -10.42 -10.48
CA GLU A 48 24.90 -9.89 -11.11
C GLU A 48 24.90 -10.11 -12.63
N ILE A 49 24.39 -11.27 -13.06
CA ILE A 49 24.29 -11.66 -14.48
C ILE A 49 22.86 -11.41 -14.95
N CYS A 50 22.70 -10.61 -16.01
CA CYS A 50 21.40 -10.33 -16.58
C CYS A 50 20.99 -11.47 -17.51
N GLN A 51 19.97 -12.24 -17.10
CA GLN A 51 19.44 -13.33 -17.94
C GLN A 51 18.29 -12.86 -18.85
N TRP A 52 18.10 -11.55 -18.99
CA TRP A 52 17.03 -11.02 -19.82
C TRP A 52 17.35 -11.18 -21.31
N ASP A 53 16.41 -11.75 -22.06
CA ASP A 53 16.48 -11.76 -23.52
C ASP A 53 16.37 -10.34 -24.05
N LYS A 54 17.42 -9.85 -24.71
CA LYS A 54 17.49 -8.48 -25.24
C LYS A 54 16.41 -8.19 -26.30
N ASN A 55 15.80 -9.21 -26.89
CA ASN A 55 14.69 -9.08 -27.83
C ASN A 55 13.31 -9.07 -27.14
N LYS A 56 13.23 -9.43 -25.85
CA LYS A 56 12.00 -9.40 -25.08
C LYS A 56 11.74 -7.99 -24.58
N ARG A 57 10.55 -7.46 -24.90
CA ARG A 57 10.10 -6.15 -24.44
C ARG A 57 9.85 -6.16 -22.92
N ILE A 58 10.03 -4.99 -22.31
CA ILE A 58 9.71 -4.77 -20.90
C ILE A 58 8.52 -3.82 -20.77
N GLN A 59 7.70 -4.04 -19.74
CA GLN A 59 6.62 -3.12 -19.41
C GLN A 59 7.11 -1.84 -18.73
N ILE A 60 6.68 -0.69 -19.25
CA ILE A 60 6.93 0.63 -18.67
C ILE A 60 5.64 1.42 -18.48
N GLY A 61 5.57 2.16 -17.37
CA GLY A 61 4.58 3.17 -17.08
C GLY A 61 4.95 4.50 -17.71
N VAL A 62 4.04 5.12 -18.45
CA VAL A 62 4.22 6.47 -19.02
C VAL A 62 3.11 7.39 -18.53
N ASN A 63 3.48 8.56 -17.98
CA ASN A 63 2.48 9.54 -17.56
C ASN A 63 1.68 10.02 -18.79
N LYS A 64 0.34 10.05 -18.70
CA LYS A 64 -0.56 10.50 -19.79
C LYS A 64 -0.24 11.89 -20.31
N THR A 65 0.39 12.76 -19.52
CA THR A 65 0.86 14.07 -19.98
C THR A 65 1.84 13.95 -21.16
N TYR A 66 2.59 12.85 -21.25
CA TYR A 66 3.53 12.55 -22.34
C TYR A 66 2.90 11.77 -23.50
N LYS A 67 1.58 11.54 -23.52
CA LYS A 67 0.92 10.75 -24.58
C LYS A 67 1.19 11.30 -25.99
N LYS A 68 1.34 12.62 -26.15
CA LYS A 68 1.68 13.24 -27.44
C LYS A 68 3.12 12.94 -27.92
N LEU A 69 4.00 12.52 -27.02
CA LEU A 69 5.38 12.17 -27.29
C LEU A 69 5.58 10.65 -27.46
N GLU A 70 4.50 9.86 -27.54
CA GLU A 70 4.60 8.39 -27.68
C GLU A 70 5.43 7.96 -28.89
N TYR A 71 5.41 8.72 -29.99
CA TYR A 71 6.23 8.45 -31.17
C TYR A 71 7.73 8.43 -30.89
N SER A 72 8.18 9.00 -29.77
CA SER A 72 9.57 9.02 -29.34
C SER A 72 10.00 7.80 -28.53
N LEU A 73 9.07 6.90 -28.18
CA LEU A 73 9.34 5.67 -27.45
C LEU A 73 9.70 4.54 -28.40
N ASP A 74 10.73 3.79 -28.03
CA ASP A 74 11.17 2.62 -28.78
C ASP A 74 10.20 1.45 -28.58
N LYS A 75 9.33 1.24 -29.58
CA LYS A 75 8.33 0.16 -29.58
C LYS A 75 8.95 -1.24 -29.72
N ASN A 76 10.25 -1.34 -30.02
CA ASN A 76 10.93 -2.64 -30.09
C ASN A 76 11.35 -3.15 -28.70
N HIS A 77 11.49 -2.26 -27.71
CA HIS A 77 11.96 -2.63 -26.36
C HIS A 77 10.90 -2.43 -25.28
N PHE A 78 9.88 -1.62 -25.53
CA PHE A 78 8.92 -1.22 -24.50
C PHE A 78 7.48 -1.58 -24.84
N ASP A 79 6.81 -2.23 -23.89
CA ASP A 79 5.35 -2.32 -23.81
C ASP A 79 4.84 -1.19 -22.90
N VAL A 80 4.10 -0.24 -23.48
CA VAL A 80 3.71 1.00 -22.80
C VAL A 80 2.36 0.86 -22.10
N ILE A 81 2.33 1.18 -20.81
CA ILE A 81 1.12 1.30 -20.00
C ILE A 81 1.01 2.75 -19.52
N TYR A 82 -0.12 3.40 -19.78
CA TYR A 82 -0.31 4.79 -19.36
C TYR A 82 -0.78 4.87 -17.91
N TYR A 83 -0.34 5.92 -17.21
CA TYR A 83 -0.87 6.25 -15.88
C TYR A 83 -1.12 7.75 -15.71
N THR A 84 -1.99 8.11 -14.78
CA THR A 84 -2.14 9.48 -14.26
C THR A 84 -1.46 9.62 -12.93
N ASP A 85 -0.83 10.77 -12.72
CA ASP A 85 -0.23 11.21 -11.47
C ASP A 85 -0.88 12.54 -11.09
N ASP A 86 -1.82 12.48 -10.14
CA ASP A 86 -2.56 13.63 -9.63
C ASP A 86 -1.90 14.08 -8.32
N SER A 87 -1.53 15.35 -8.20
CA SER A 87 -0.82 15.86 -7.03
C SER A 87 -1.63 15.75 -5.74
N GLU A 88 -2.96 15.79 -5.85
CA GLU A 88 -3.89 15.72 -4.74
C GLU A 88 -4.13 14.29 -4.25
N LYS A 89 -3.63 13.29 -4.98
CA LYS A 89 -3.81 11.87 -4.68
C LYS A 89 -2.48 11.25 -4.24
N ASP A 90 -2.56 10.25 -3.37
CA ASP A 90 -1.37 9.53 -2.88
C ASP A 90 -1.04 8.26 -3.68
N PHE A 91 -1.60 8.14 -4.89
CA PHE A 91 -1.44 6.98 -5.76
C PHE A 91 -1.29 7.35 -7.24
N LEU A 92 -0.67 6.44 -7.97
CA LEU A 92 -0.63 6.43 -9.43
C LEU A 92 -1.75 5.53 -9.94
N LYS A 93 -2.49 5.97 -10.99
CA LYS A 93 -3.57 5.18 -11.59
C LYS A 93 -3.24 4.80 -13.02
N PHE A 94 -3.14 3.49 -13.29
CA PHE A 94 -2.76 2.90 -14.56
C PHE A 94 -3.98 2.46 -15.38
N ASP A 95 -3.92 2.68 -16.69
CA ASP A 95 -4.94 2.29 -17.67
C ASP A 95 -4.68 0.87 -18.19
N ILE A 96 -4.78 -0.14 -17.32
CA ILE A 96 -4.64 -1.55 -17.66
C ILE A 96 -5.62 -2.39 -16.85
N ASP A 97 -6.15 -3.47 -17.43
CA ASP A 97 -7.04 -4.44 -16.78
C ASP A 97 -8.28 -3.83 -16.09
N GLY A 98 -8.87 -2.78 -16.66
CA GLY A 98 -9.99 -2.05 -16.04
C GLY A 98 -9.58 -1.01 -14.98
N GLY A 99 -8.28 -0.86 -14.74
CA GLY A 99 -7.68 0.09 -13.84
C GLY A 99 -6.78 -0.60 -12.82
N ARG A 100 -5.59 -0.01 -12.59
CA ARG A 100 -4.73 -0.39 -11.46
C ARG A 100 -4.32 0.84 -10.68
N MET A 101 -4.15 0.73 -9.37
CA MET A 101 -3.66 1.78 -8.49
C MET A 101 -2.51 1.25 -7.63
N ILE A 102 -1.41 2.00 -7.55
CA ILE A 102 -0.31 1.74 -6.61
C ILE A 102 -0.02 3.01 -5.82
N PRO A 103 0.48 2.90 -4.58
CA PRO A 103 0.95 4.07 -3.84
C PRO A 103 1.98 4.86 -4.64
N ARG A 104 1.88 6.19 -4.61
CA ARG A 104 2.89 7.11 -5.20
C ARG A 104 4.18 7.12 -4.38
N ARG A 105 4.08 6.75 -3.10
CA ARG A 105 5.18 6.73 -2.13
C ARG A 105 5.97 5.42 -2.26
N PHE A 106 6.98 5.42 -3.12
CA PHE A 106 8.05 4.41 -3.13
C PHE A 106 9.37 5.07 -3.47
N GLU A 107 10.47 4.51 -2.97
CA GLU A 107 11.79 4.97 -3.37
C GLU A 107 12.14 4.47 -4.77
N ALA A 108 12.74 5.34 -5.56
CA ALA A 108 13.23 5.00 -6.89
C ALA A 108 14.65 5.53 -7.12
N SER A 109 15.38 4.85 -7.99
CA SER A 109 16.60 5.33 -8.63
C SER A 109 16.31 5.68 -10.10
N LEU A 110 17.30 6.30 -10.76
CA LEU A 110 17.23 6.63 -12.19
C LEU A 110 18.35 5.89 -12.93
N SER A 111 18.01 5.35 -14.09
CA SER A 111 18.95 4.90 -15.13
C SER A 111 18.55 5.59 -16.42
N GLY A 112 19.30 6.63 -16.81
CA GLY A 112 18.83 7.58 -17.83
C GLY A 112 17.48 8.20 -17.44
N ASN A 113 16.50 8.11 -18.34
CA ASN A 113 15.12 8.56 -18.09
C ASN A 113 14.20 7.45 -17.55
N ILE A 114 14.74 6.30 -17.15
CA ILE A 114 13.96 5.20 -16.56
C ILE A 114 14.02 5.31 -15.04
N VAL A 115 12.85 5.47 -14.42
CA VAL A 115 12.61 5.43 -12.98
C VAL A 115 12.50 3.97 -12.55
N ILE A 116 13.37 3.53 -11.64
CA ILE A 116 13.48 2.15 -11.19
C ILE A 116 13.12 2.08 -9.70
N PRO A 117 12.06 1.37 -9.29
CA PRO A 117 11.79 1.09 -7.88
C PRO A 117 13.01 0.47 -7.18
N LYS A 118 13.45 1.06 -6.06
CA LYS A 118 14.62 0.55 -5.31
C LYS A 118 14.33 -0.71 -4.50
N ASP A 119 13.05 -0.93 -4.15
CA ASP A 119 12.58 -2.13 -3.47
C ASP A 119 11.62 -2.89 -4.40
N PRO A 120 12.16 -3.80 -5.24
CA PRO A 120 11.35 -4.62 -6.13
C PRO A 120 10.31 -5.47 -5.40
N GLN A 121 10.59 -5.90 -4.16
CA GLN A 121 9.67 -6.75 -3.42
C GLN A 121 8.47 -5.94 -2.91
N LEU A 122 8.69 -4.75 -2.34
CA LEU A 122 7.60 -3.86 -1.97
C LEU A 122 6.78 -3.43 -3.19
N PHE A 123 7.44 -3.10 -4.31
CA PHE A 123 6.75 -2.75 -5.55
C PHE A 123 5.91 -3.92 -6.09
N TYR A 124 6.42 -5.15 -6.00
CA TYR A 124 5.66 -6.36 -6.32
C TYR A 124 4.41 -6.49 -5.44
N GLU A 125 4.52 -6.26 -4.13
CA GLU A 125 3.38 -6.29 -3.22
C GLU A 125 2.34 -5.20 -3.56
N PHE A 126 2.77 -4.00 -3.97
CA PHE A 126 1.85 -2.97 -4.46
C PHE A 126 1.15 -3.40 -5.75
N TRP A 127 1.89 -3.92 -6.73
CA TRP A 127 1.33 -4.34 -8.00
C TRP A 127 0.36 -5.54 -7.85
N LYS A 128 0.69 -6.50 -6.97
CA LYS A 128 -0.17 -7.65 -6.65
C LYS A 128 -1.55 -7.20 -6.15
N ARG A 129 -1.61 -6.09 -5.42
CA ARG A 129 -2.84 -5.53 -4.83
C ARG A 129 -3.45 -4.38 -5.62
N SER A 130 -2.97 -4.16 -6.83
CA SER A 130 -3.25 -2.91 -7.55
C SER A 130 -4.58 -2.90 -8.29
N LYS A 131 -5.24 -4.04 -8.49
CA LYS A 131 -6.48 -4.11 -9.29
C LYS A 131 -7.53 -3.15 -8.71
N LEU A 132 -7.97 -2.19 -9.52
CA LEU A 132 -8.94 -1.20 -9.09
C LEU A 132 -10.30 -1.85 -8.89
N LEU A 133 -10.90 -1.63 -7.73
CA LEU A 133 -12.30 -1.90 -7.44
C LEU A 133 -13.01 -0.59 -7.15
N ASN A 134 -14.17 -0.39 -7.78
CA ASN A 134 -15.03 0.75 -7.50
C ASN A 134 -16.09 0.36 -6.48
N CYS A 135 -16.43 1.29 -5.61
CA CYS A 135 -17.58 1.22 -4.72
C CYS A 135 -18.90 1.27 -5.52
N ALA A 136 -20.00 0.82 -4.89
CA ALA A 136 -21.34 0.79 -5.47
C ALA A 136 -21.99 2.17 -5.59
N ASN A 137 -21.51 3.16 -4.83
CA ASN A 137 -21.99 4.55 -4.84
C ASN A 137 -23.52 4.67 -4.66
N VAL A 138 -24.05 3.94 -3.68
CA VAL A 138 -25.48 3.93 -3.35
C VAL A 138 -25.81 5.10 -2.43
N GLU A 139 -26.81 5.88 -2.82
CA GLU A 139 -27.37 6.93 -1.96
C GLU A 139 -28.22 6.32 -0.84
N MET A 140 -27.94 6.70 0.40
CA MET A 140 -28.64 6.19 1.57
C MET A 140 -29.66 7.20 2.09
N ASN A 141 -30.92 6.79 2.17
CA ASN A 141 -31.97 7.57 2.82
C ASN A 141 -31.74 7.61 4.33
N ARG A 142 -31.26 8.76 4.82
CA ARG A 142 -30.95 8.97 6.24
C ARG A 142 -31.96 9.87 6.92
N THR A 143 -32.27 9.55 8.17
CA THR A 143 -33.08 10.42 9.04
C THR A 143 -32.20 11.45 9.77
N GLU A 144 -32.81 12.49 10.34
CA GLU A 144 -32.09 13.53 11.10
C GLU A 144 -31.26 13.01 12.29
N PHE A 145 -31.47 11.77 12.75
CA PHE A 145 -30.71 11.14 13.84
C PHE A 145 -29.39 10.52 13.39
N GLN A 146 -29.11 10.48 12.08
CA GLN A 146 -27.89 9.92 11.49
C GLN A 146 -26.90 11.01 11.06
N LYS A 147 -26.80 12.10 11.86
CA LYS A 147 -25.92 13.23 11.56
C LYS A 147 -24.46 12.79 11.44
N PRO A 148 -23.69 13.42 10.53
CA PRO A 148 -22.26 13.16 10.45
C PRO A 148 -21.57 13.44 11.79
N VAL A 149 -20.92 12.43 12.36
CA VAL A 149 -20.07 12.52 13.54
C VAL A 149 -18.63 12.79 13.12
N LEU A 150 -18.19 12.17 12.02
CA LEU A 150 -16.84 12.31 11.48
C LEU A 150 -16.85 13.08 10.15
N ASN A 151 -15.85 13.93 9.97
CA ASN A 151 -15.54 14.48 8.64
C ASN A 151 -14.85 13.38 7.82
N ALA A 152 -15.53 12.84 6.80
CA ALA A 152 -15.05 11.69 6.05
C ALA A 152 -13.69 11.91 5.32
N PRO A 153 -13.45 13.05 4.64
CA PRO A 153 -12.12 13.36 4.09
C PRO A 153 -11.01 13.39 5.16
N THR A 154 -11.25 14.02 6.30
CA THR A 154 -10.29 14.07 7.40
C THR A 154 -10.05 12.68 7.98
N ALA A 155 -11.12 11.90 8.20
CA ALA A 155 -11.04 10.51 8.65
C ALA A 155 -10.20 9.66 7.69
N ALA A 156 -10.43 9.77 6.37
CA ALA A 156 -9.64 9.12 5.33
C ALA A 156 -8.16 9.56 5.35
N THR A 157 -7.88 10.83 5.61
CA THR A 157 -6.51 11.34 5.79
C THR A 157 -5.83 10.73 7.02
N LEU A 158 -6.58 10.47 8.09
CA LEU A 158 -6.04 9.83 9.28
C LEU A 158 -5.74 8.35 9.03
N ILE A 159 -6.65 7.58 8.43
CA ILE A 159 -6.34 6.17 8.10
C ILE A 159 -5.23 6.05 7.04
N SER A 160 -5.06 7.00 6.12
CA SER A 160 -3.93 6.99 5.18
C SER A 160 -2.59 7.24 5.87
N ARG A 161 -2.56 8.07 6.93
CA ARG A 161 -1.36 8.22 7.78
C ARG A 161 -1.05 6.96 8.56
N LEU A 162 -2.06 6.25 9.06
CA LEU A 162 -1.85 4.96 9.75
C LEU A 162 -1.33 3.92 8.76
N ARG A 163 -1.92 3.83 7.56
CA ARG A 163 -1.46 3.00 6.45
C ARG A 163 0.02 3.17 6.18
N ASP A 164 0.44 4.42 6.04
CA ASP A 164 1.81 4.78 5.77
C ASP A 164 2.77 4.34 6.89
N GLU A 165 2.42 4.58 8.16
CA GLU A 165 3.24 4.12 9.29
C GLU A 165 3.28 2.58 9.39
N LEU A 166 2.18 1.89 9.06
CA LEU A 166 2.13 0.43 9.04
C LEU A 166 2.99 -0.14 7.89
N LEU A 167 2.91 0.45 6.70
CA LEU A 167 3.71 0.08 5.53
C LEU A 167 5.20 0.25 5.78
N ASP A 168 5.62 1.34 6.45
CA ASP A 168 7.01 1.55 6.88
C ASP A 168 7.52 0.46 7.85
N ASN A 169 6.62 -0.39 8.37
CA ASN A 169 6.92 -1.53 9.22
C ASN A 169 6.57 -2.89 8.57
N GLY A 170 6.36 -2.92 7.25
CA GLY A 170 6.10 -4.13 6.47
C GLY A 170 4.68 -4.69 6.61
N MET A 171 3.73 -3.89 7.11
CA MET A 171 2.34 -4.30 7.29
C MET A 171 1.45 -3.70 6.20
N PHE A 172 0.72 -4.57 5.50
CA PHE A 172 -0.25 -4.17 4.48
C PHE A 172 -1.66 -4.16 5.08
N MET A 173 -2.12 -2.97 5.49
CA MET A 173 -3.45 -2.82 6.07
C MET A 173 -4.55 -2.89 5.01
N PHE A 174 -5.76 -3.26 5.39
CA PHE A 174 -6.94 -3.17 4.52
C PHE A 174 -8.18 -2.74 5.31
N LEU A 175 -9.17 -2.18 4.63
CA LEU A 175 -10.42 -1.77 5.26
C LEU A 175 -11.25 -3.00 5.63
N THR A 176 -11.87 -2.98 6.80
CA THR A 176 -12.78 -4.04 7.27
C THR A 176 -14.04 -3.44 7.90
N ASP A 177 -15.00 -4.29 8.24
CA ASP A 177 -16.19 -3.98 9.06
C ASP A 177 -16.93 -2.71 8.58
N GLY A 178 -17.26 -1.78 9.49
CA GLY A 178 -18.03 -0.58 9.18
C GLY A 178 -17.34 0.34 8.19
N THR A 179 -16.00 0.36 8.18
CA THR A 179 -15.20 1.17 7.26
C THR A 179 -15.21 0.60 5.85
N LEU A 180 -15.08 -0.72 5.70
CA LEU A 180 -15.25 -1.40 4.41
C LEU A 180 -16.67 -1.23 3.89
N LEU A 181 -17.68 -1.37 4.74
CA LEU A 181 -19.09 -1.19 4.37
C LEU A 181 -19.36 0.23 3.86
N GLY A 182 -18.87 1.24 4.58
CA GLY A 182 -18.99 2.64 4.17
C GLY A 182 -18.40 2.87 2.79
N TRP A 183 -17.14 2.43 2.58
CA TRP A 183 -16.50 2.54 1.29
C TRP A 183 -17.28 1.80 0.21
N TYR A 184 -17.55 0.51 0.41
CA TYR A 184 -18.17 -0.35 -0.60
C TYR A 184 -19.55 0.16 -1.00
N ARG A 185 -20.39 0.53 -0.03
CA ARG A 185 -21.76 0.96 -0.29
C ARG A 185 -21.84 2.40 -0.78
N GLU A 186 -21.06 3.32 -0.20
CA GLU A 186 -21.32 4.77 -0.32
C GLU A 186 -20.12 5.58 -0.81
N CYS A 187 -19.00 4.92 -1.14
CA CYS A 187 -17.76 5.57 -1.55
C CYS A 187 -17.19 6.56 -0.50
N THR A 188 -17.55 6.40 0.77
CA THR A 188 -17.20 7.33 1.84
C THR A 188 -17.18 6.63 3.20
N ILE A 189 -16.80 7.33 4.27
CA ILE A 189 -16.99 6.85 5.63
C ILE A 189 -18.46 7.00 6.02
N ILE A 190 -19.03 5.98 6.68
CA ILE A 190 -20.42 6.03 7.19
C ILE A 190 -20.56 7.27 8.08
N PRO A 191 -21.43 8.23 7.77
CA PRO A 191 -21.42 9.54 8.42
C PRO A 191 -21.53 9.49 9.95
N HIS A 192 -22.34 8.59 10.48
CA HIS A 192 -22.64 8.48 11.91
C HIS A 192 -21.78 7.45 12.66
N THR A 193 -20.71 6.91 12.04
CA THR A 193 -19.75 6.06 12.76
C THR A 193 -18.90 6.90 13.71
N THR A 194 -18.40 6.29 14.78
CA THR A 194 -17.56 6.95 15.80
C THR A 194 -16.10 6.49 15.75
N ASP A 195 -15.85 5.41 15.05
CA ASP A 195 -14.58 4.69 14.91
C ASP A 195 -14.38 4.24 13.46
N LEU A 196 -13.16 3.82 13.18
CA LEU A 196 -12.72 3.29 11.90
C LEU A 196 -12.06 1.94 12.12
N ASP A 197 -12.35 0.98 11.25
CA ASP A 197 -11.95 -0.41 11.38
C ASP A 197 -11.04 -0.80 10.23
N VAL A 198 -9.87 -1.31 10.58
CA VAL A 198 -8.86 -1.74 9.62
C VAL A 198 -8.25 -3.05 10.10
N SER A 199 -7.70 -3.82 9.18
CA SER A 199 -7.09 -5.11 9.49
C SER A 199 -5.72 -5.26 8.88
N VAL A 200 -4.89 -6.10 9.49
CA VAL A 200 -3.71 -6.70 8.88
C VAL A 200 -3.74 -8.20 9.11
N PHE A 201 -3.21 -8.97 8.17
CA PHE A 201 -3.00 -10.40 8.37
C PHE A 201 -1.94 -10.66 9.43
N LYS A 202 -2.12 -11.72 10.22
CA LYS A 202 -1.18 -12.13 11.27
C LYS A 202 0.22 -12.38 10.69
N GLU A 203 0.30 -12.92 9.49
CA GLU A 203 1.54 -13.19 8.75
C GLU A 203 2.30 -11.91 8.38
N ASN A 204 1.60 -10.77 8.30
CA ASN A 204 2.19 -9.47 8.05
C ASN A 204 2.34 -8.63 9.32
N TYR A 205 1.74 -9.03 10.44
CA TYR A 205 1.77 -8.28 11.68
C TYR A 205 3.20 -8.17 12.23
N ASN A 206 3.63 -6.93 12.47
CA ASN A 206 4.92 -6.64 13.07
C ASN A 206 4.75 -5.98 14.46
N PRO A 207 5.02 -6.69 15.57
CA PRO A 207 4.82 -6.16 16.92
C PRO A 207 5.73 -4.96 17.25
N ASN A 208 6.77 -4.71 16.46
CA ASN A 208 7.63 -3.54 16.67
C ASN A 208 6.89 -2.22 16.44
N TYR A 209 5.87 -2.18 15.59
CA TYR A 209 5.09 -0.95 15.42
C TYR A 209 4.36 -0.57 16.72
N LYS A 210 3.73 -1.54 17.41
CA LYS A 210 3.11 -1.33 18.73
C LYS A 210 4.13 -0.76 19.72
N LYS A 211 5.35 -1.30 19.75
CA LYS A 211 6.44 -0.79 20.61
C LYS A 211 6.82 0.65 20.25
N LYS A 212 6.98 0.98 18.96
CA LYS A 212 7.25 2.35 18.48
C LYS A 212 6.18 3.33 18.95
N VAL A 213 4.90 2.96 18.83
CA VAL A 213 3.79 3.81 19.28
C VAL A 213 3.84 4.03 20.80
N LEU A 214 4.09 2.97 21.58
CA LEU A 214 4.23 3.05 23.04
C LEU A 214 5.42 3.92 23.48
N ASN A 215 6.52 3.87 22.73
CA ASN A 215 7.71 4.71 22.94
C ASN A 215 7.52 6.15 22.43
N ASN A 216 6.32 6.51 21.97
CA ASN A 216 5.99 7.83 21.41
C ASN A 216 6.75 8.18 20.11
N GLU A 217 7.26 7.17 19.39
CA GLU A 217 7.98 7.32 18.12
C GLU A 217 7.06 7.44 16.90
N SER A 218 5.79 7.03 17.02
CA SER A 218 4.78 7.31 15.98
C SER A 218 4.63 8.81 15.79
N LYS A 219 4.56 9.28 14.54
CA LYS A 219 4.41 10.71 14.25
C LYS A 219 2.99 11.17 14.52
N TYR A 220 2.00 10.32 14.21
CA TYR A 220 0.60 10.72 14.18
C TYR A 220 -0.27 10.10 15.28
N PHE A 221 0.12 8.97 15.86
CA PHE A 221 -0.78 8.16 16.70
C PHE A 221 -0.27 7.90 18.11
N LYS A 222 -1.21 7.62 19.00
CA LYS A 222 -0.99 7.01 20.32
C LYS A 222 -1.80 5.73 20.40
N LEU A 223 -1.30 4.76 21.17
CA LEU A 223 -2.06 3.57 21.50
C LEU A 223 -3.02 3.92 22.65
N TRP A 224 -4.31 3.79 22.39
CA TRP A 224 -5.37 4.00 23.39
C TRP A 224 -5.67 2.70 24.14
N ARG A 225 -5.84 1.60 23.40
CA ARG A 225 -6.25 0.31 23.95
C ARG A 225 -5.53 -0.83 23.23
N SER A 226 -5.26 -1.91 23.97
CA SER A 226 -4.81 -3.19 23.42
C SER A 226 -5.61 -4.29 24.09
N LEU A 227 -6.31 -5.10 23.30
CA LEU A 227 -7.09 -6.23 23.76
C LEU A 227 -6.53 -7.54 23.21
N GLY A 228 -6.84 -8.63 23.90
CA GLY A 228 -6.47 -9.98 23.50
C GLY A 228 -4.96 -10.26 23.50
N LYS A 229 -4.56 -11.29 22.78
CA LYS A 229 -3.17 -11.76 22.67
C LYS A 229 -2.73 -11.87 21.21
N GLU A 230 -1.44 -11.68 20.97
CA GLU A 230 -0.86 -11.67 19.63
C GLU A 230 -1.10 -12.98 18.88
N GLU A 231 -1.21 -14.09 19.60
CA GLU A 231 -1.35 -15.43 19.03
C GLU A 231 -2.77 -15.71 18.51
N ASP A 232 -3.81 -15.02 19.00
CA ASP A 232 -5.19 -15.43 18.70
C ASP A 232 -6.26 -14.34 18.67
N SER A 233 -6.02 -13.14 19.21
CA SER A 233 -7.11 -12.20 19.49
C SER A 233 -6.70 -10.74 19.60
N LEU A 234 -5.53 -10.38 19.07
CA LEU A 234 -5.00 -9.04 19.25
C LEU A 234 -5.83 -8.01 18.49
N GLU A 235 -6.21 -6.96 19.21
CA GLU A 235 -6.84 -5.75 18.69
C GLU A 235 -6.13 -4.54 19.29
N LEU A 236 -5.82 -3.54 18.46
CA LEU A 236 -5.16 -2.31 18.87
C LEU A 236 -6.00 -1.11 18.48
N THR A 237 -6.40 -0.29 19.45
CA THR A 237 -7.07 0.99 19.18
C THR A 237 -6.06 2.12 19.19
N PHE A 238 -5.94 2.84 18.07
CA PHE A 238 -5.12 4.02 17.94
C PHE A 238 -5.98 5.30 17.99
N ILE A 239 -5.42 6.37 18.54
CA ILE A 239 -6.02 7.71 18.49
C ILE A 239 -5.04 8.71 17.87
N PRO A 240 -5.51 9.64 17.03
CA PRO A 240 -4.68 10.72 16.51
C PRO A 240 -4.16 11.61 17.64
N LYS A 241 -2.87 11.98 17.59
CA LYS A 241 -2.25 12.88 18.58
C LYS A 241 -2.89 14.27 18.62
N ILE A 242 -3.38 14.76 17.48
CA ILE A 242 -3.93 16.12 17.32
C ILE A 242 -5.45 16.12 17.44
N GLU A 243 -6.14 15.28 16.65
CA GLU A 243 -7.60 15.38 16.48
C GLU A 243 -8.41 14.63 17.55
N ARG A 244 -7.76 13.79 18.39
CA ARG A 244 -8.36 12.94 19.45
C ARG A 244 -9.46 11.96 19.01
N THR A 245 -10.02 12.11 17.82
CA THR A 245 -11.02 11.26 17.17
C THR A 245 -10.73 11.18 15.67
N PRO A 246 -11.23 10.16 14.95
CA PRO A 246 -11.87 8.96 15.50
C PRO A 246 -10.86 8.01 16.15
N ASN A 247 -11.38 7.05 16.92
CA ASN A 247 -10.62 5.85 17.23
C ASN A 247 -10.40 5.07 15.93
N ILE A 248 -9.22 4.47 15.78
CA ILE A 248 -8.93 3.58 14.66
C ILE A 248 -8.55 2.22 15.22
N ASP A 249 -9.42 1.23 15.05
CA ASP A 249 -9.22 -0.14 15.52
C ASP A 249 -8.50 -0.95 14.44
N LEU A 250 -7.31 -1.44 14.80
CA LEU A 250 -6.53 -2.38 14.01
C LEU A 250 -6.75 -3.79 14.54
N PHE A 251 -7.53 -4.56 13.79
CA PHE A 251 -7.73 -5.98 14.04
C PHE A 251 -6.61 -6.79 13.40
N ILE A 252 -6.08 -7.76 14.16
CA ILE A 252 -5.21 -8.78 13.57
C ILE A 252 -6.09 -9.92 13.08
N MET A 253 -6.00 -10.21 11.79
CA MET A 253 -6.76 -11.28 11.14
C MET A 253 -5.92 -12.56 11.10
N TYR A 254 -6.50 -13.67 11.55
CA TYR A 254 -5.84 -14.96 11.74
C TYR A 254 -6.41 -16.02 10.80
N ASP A 255 -5.60 -17.01 10.47
CA ASP A 255 -6.06 -18.21 9.75
C ASP A 255 -6.86 -19.15 10.65
N GLY A 256 -8.06 -19.50 10.19
CA GLY A 256 -8.88 -20.57 10.74
C GLY A 256 -8.54 -21.88 10.05
N ILE A 257 -7.81 -22.75 10.74
CA ILE A 257 -7.40 -24.07 10.23
C ILE A 257 -8.29 -25.16 10.82
N GLU A 258 -8.94 -25.95 9.96
CA GLU A 258 -9.71 -27.14 10.33
C GLU A 258 -9.17 -28.34 9.54
N ASP A 259 -8.90 -29.46 10.21
CA ASP A 259 -8.31 -30.66 9.61
C ASP A 259 -7.06 -30.39 8.75
N GLY A 260 -6.24 -29.42 9.17
CA GLY A 260 -5.01 -29.03 8.48
C GLY A 260 -5.20 -28.14 7.24
N ASN A 261 -6.42 -27.73 6.93
CA ASN A 261 -6.73 -26.86 5.80
C ASN A 261 -7.23 -25.49 6.27
N LEU A 262 -6.85 -24.43 5.54
CA LEU A 262 -7.45 -23.11 5.71
C LEU A 262 -8.93 -23.16 5.28
N THR A 263 -9.83 -22.85 6.21
CA THR A 263 -11.28 -22.87 5.97
C THR A 263 -11.90 -21.48 6.06
N HIS A 264 -11.35 -20.61 6.89
CA HIS A 264 -11.80 -19.25 7.10
C HIS A 264 -10.65 -18.38 7.61
N HIS A 265 -10.85 -17.07 7.69
CA HIS A 265 -10.07 -16.25 8.60
C HIS A 265 -10.95 -15.78 9.75
N TYR A 266 -10.35 -15.25 10.79
CA TYR A 266 -11.12 -14.66 11.87
C TYR A 266 -10.41 -13.47 12.51
N VAL A 267 -11.22 -12.60 13.08
CA VAL A 267 -10.80 -11.59 14.07
C VAL A 267 -11.45 -11.92 15.40
N SER A 268 -10.97 -11.33 16.48
CA SER A 268 -11.57 -11.51 17.81
C SER A 268 -12.03 -10.19 18.39
N GLY A 269 -13.13 -10.23 19.14
CA GLY A 269 -13.56 -9.15 20.02
C GLY A 269 -13.39 -9.57 21.48
N VAL A 270 -13.24 -8.60 22.38
CA VAL A 270 -13.18 -8.84 23.83
C VAL A 270 -14.19 -7.95 24.54
N ALA A 271 -15.15 -8.56 25.25
CA ALA A 271 -16.08 -7.81 26.09
C ALA A 271 -15.41 -7.22 27.33
N GLY A 272 -16.09 -6.29 28.00
CA GLY A 272 -15.58 -5.62 29.20
C GLY A 272 -15.31 -6.57 30.38
N ASP A 273 -15.93 -7.75 30.39
CA ASP A 273 -15.68 -8.81 31.37
C ASP A 273 -14.51 -9.74 31.00
N GLY A 274 -13.88 -9.51 29.84
CA GLY A 274 -12.79 -10.33 29.31
C GLY A 274 -13.24 -11.50 28.43
N THR A 275 -14.55 -11.70 28.22
CA THR A 275 -15.06 -12.75 27.32
C THR A 275 -14.59 -12.49 25.90
N LYS A 276 -13.95 -13.50 25.30
CA LYS A 276 -13.49 -13.47 23.90
C LYS A 276 -14.58 -13.94 22.95
N TYR A 277 -14.80 -13.19 21.88
CA TYR A 277 -15.66 -13.54 20.75
C TYR A 277 -14.78 -13.74 19.53
N ARG A 278 -15.15 -14.67 18.66
CA ARG A 278 -14.50 -14.89 17.38
C ARG A 278 -15.51 -14.61 16.28
N PHE A 279 -15.11 -13.79 15.31
CA PHE A 279 -15.89 -13.49 14.12
C PHE A 279 -15.21 -14.17 12.94
N SER A 280 -15.84 -15.22 12.43
CA SER A 280 -15.31 -15.99 11.30
C SER A 280 -15.72 -15.32 9.99
N ILE A 281 -14.75 -15.11 9.12
CA ILE A 281 -14.87 -14.42 7.85
C ILE A 281 -14.49 -15.43 6.75
N PRO A 282 -15.26 -15.54 5.66
CA PRO A 282 -14.88 -16.39 4.53
C PRO A 282 -13.47 -16.06 4.06
N ILE A 283 -12.72 -17.07 3.57
CA ILE A 283 -11.32 -16.90 3.12
C ILE A 283 -11.18 -15.61 2.32
N TYR A 284 -10.28 -14.75 2.78
CA TYR A 284 -10.12 -13.41 2.26
C TYR A 284 -9.43 -13.55 0.92
N ASP A 285 -9.91 -12.79 -0.06
CA ASP A 285 -9.42 -12.92 -1.43
C ASP A 285 -8.12 -12.11 -1.62
N PRO A 286 -7.40 -12.31 -2.75
CA PRO A 286 -6.30 -11.43 -3.11
C PRO A 286 -6.79 -9.98 -3.15
N TRP A 287 -6.13 -9.09 -2.41
CA TRP A 287 -6.58 -7.71 -2.22
C TRP A 287 -6.73 -6.91 -3.53
N CYS A 288 -7.75 -6.05 -3.56
CA CYS A 288 -7.95 -5.02 -4.57
C CYS A 288 -7.54 -3.63 -4.02
N ALA A 289 -7.27 -2.69 -4.92
CA ALA A 289 -7.05 -1.28 -4.60
C ALA A 289 -8.37 -0.51 -4.72
N ALA A 290 -8.56 0.40 -3.77
CA ALA A 290 -9.74 1.23 -3.63
C ALA A 290 -9.31 2.69 -3.47
N GLU A 291 -10.08 3.61 -4.05
CA GLU A 291 -9.98 5.03 -3.75
C GLU A 291 -11.00 5.39 -2.65
N LEU A 292 -10.56 6.15 -1.65
CA LEU A 292 -11.41 6.77 -0.63
C LEU A 292 -10.89 8.17 -0.31
N HIS A 293 -11.62 9.20 -0.71
CA HIS A 293 -11.25 10.63 -0.51
C HIS A 293 -9.80 10.94 -0.92
N ASN A 294 -9.43 10.67 -2.18
CA ASN A 294 -8.09 10.86 -2.76
C ASN A 294 -6.96 9.97 -2.22
N HIS A 295 -7.28 9.04 -1.32
CA HIS A 295 -6.31 8.10 -0.75
C HIS A 295 -6.52 6.67 -1.28
N ILE A 296 -5.42 5.95 -1.53
CA ILE A 296 -5.46 4.52 -1.84
C ILE A 296 -5.61 3.67 -0.58
N PHE A 297 -6.51 2.71 -0.60
CA PHE A 297 -6.59 1.65 0.39
C PHE A 297 -6.68 0.30 -0.27
N TRP A 298 -6.42 -0.74 0.52
CA TRP A 298 -6.67 -2.11 0.12
C TRP A 298 -7.96 -2.62 0.73
N VAL A 299 -8.66 -3.45 -0.02
CA VAL A 299 -9.96 -4.02 0.30
C VAL A 299 -10.03 -5.45 -0.23
N SER A 300 -10.99 -6.24 0.26
CA SER A 300 -11.43 -7.46 -0.42
C SER A 300 -11.81 -7.15 -1.88
N CYS A 301 -11.40 -7.98 -2.83
CA CYS A 301 -11.94 -7.93 -4.19
C CYS A 301 -13.41 -8.40 -4.27
N SER A 302 -13.92 -9.08 -3.25
CA SER A 302 -15.28 -9.58 -3.06
C SER A 302 -15.91 -8.99 -1.78
N PRO A 303 -16.03 -7.65 -1.67
CA PRO A 303 -16.46 -7.00 -0.43
C PRO A 303 -17.82 -7.48 0.07
N GLU A 304 -18.76 -7.78 -0.84
CA GLU A 304 -20.08 -8.34 -0.50
C GLU A 304 -19.97 -9.61 0.34
N GLU A 305 -19.11 -10.55 -0.03
CA GLU A 305 -18.94 -11.81 0.70
C GLU A 305 -18.39 -11.60 2.11
N LYS A 306 -17.62 -10.53 2.32
CA LYS A 306 -16.96 -10.26 3.62
C LYS A 306 -17.83 -9.41 4.53
N LEU A 307 -18.90 -8.81 3.99
CA LEU A 307 -19.84 -7.95 4.72
C LEU A 307 -21.13 -8.67 5.14
N ILE A 308 -21.34 -9.94 4.77
CA ILE A 308 -22.52 -10.75 5.10
C ILE A 308 -22.28 -11.62 6.36
N VAL A 309 -21.57 -11.09 7.37
CA VAL A 309 -21.27 -11.82 8.61
C VAL A 309 -22.29 -11.55 9.70
#